data_AF-A0A5N5GS92-F1
#
_entry.id   AF-A0A5N5GS92-F1
#
_cell.length_a   1.000
_cell.length_b   1.000
_cell.length_c   1.000
_cell.angle_alpha   90.00
_cell.angle_beta   90.00
_cell.angle_gamma   90.00
#
_symmetry.space_group_name_H-M   'P 1'
#
loop_
_entity.id
_entity.type
_entity.pdbx_description
1 polymer ?
#
loop_
_entity_poly.entity_id
_entity_poly.type
_entity_poly.pdbx_seq_one_letter_code
_entity_poly.pdbx_strand_id
1 'polypeptide(L)'
;MAAMAGLIYFYGWKEVIVVFVDDDYGRNGISALHDELDKTMSRISHNLALPVQYNLNDIADLLNKLRFLGRRVYIVHVDPDPRLRIFTVAKELLMMTSNCVWFATDWLSTTVDSFSPMNRTSLTALQGVTISNSAGQPYDVFNEALKLVPYDVPYRFEPSGEASPIPVQLFNPI
;
A
#
# COMPACT_ATOMS: atom_id res chain seq x y z
N MET A 1 -6.59 8.56 3.29
CA MET A 1 -5.41 8.53 2.40
C MET A 1 -4.19 9.28 2.94
N ALA A 2 -4.33 10.28 3.82
CA ALA A 2 -3.21 11.04 4.40
C ALA A 2 -2.12 10.16 5.06
N ALA A 3 -2.50 9.13 5.83
CA ALA A 3 -1.55 8.22 6.46
C ALA A 3 -0.66 7.50 5.42
N MET A 4 -1.25 7.06 4.29
CA MET A 4 -0.53 6.41 3.21
C MET A 4 0.47 7.38 2.54
N ALA A 5 0.03 8.61 2.24
CA ALA A 5 0.90 9.64 1.69
C ALA A 5 2.06 9.99 2.65
N GLY A 6 1.77 10.07 3.96
CA GLY A 6 2.77 10.28 5.00
C GLY A 6 3.84 9.18 5.02
N LEU A 7 3.44 7.90 4.90
CA LEU A 7 4.37 6.78 4.77
C LEU A 7 5.24 6.93 3.51
N ILE A 8 4.62 7.22 2.37
CA ILE A 8 5.33 7.37 1.09
C ILE A 8 6.37 8.48 1.16
N TYR A 9 5.98 9.64 1.70
CA TYR A 9 6.87 10.78 1.92
C TYR A 9 8.02 10.42 2.86
N PHE A 10 7.70 9.77 3.98
CA PHE A 10 8.68 9.41 5.00
C PHE A 10 9.77 8.49 4.45
N TYR A 11 9.42 7.46 3.68
CA TYR A 11 10.41 6.56 3.06
C TYR A 11 11.10 7.17 1.83
N GLY A 12 10.77 8.41 1.47
CA GLY A 12 11.35 9.14 0.36
C GLY A 12 10.96 8.60 -1.03
N TRP A 13 9.92 7.76 -1.14
CA TRP A 13 9.49 7.20 -2.41
C TRP A 13 8.83 8.28 -3.27
N LYS A 14 9.41 8.55 -4.43
CA LYS A 14 8.95 9.60 -5.36
C LYS A 14 7.81 9.17 -6.27
N GLU A 15 7.71 7.87 -6.54
CA GLU A 15 6.74 7.31 -7.46
C GLU A 15 6.09 6.06 -6.87
N VAL A 16 4.76 6.01 -6.97
CA VAL A 16 3.97 4.84 -6.58
C VAL A 16 3.09 4.37 -7.73
N ILE A 17 2.73 3.10 -7.70
CA ILE A 17 1.79 2.46 -8.62
C ILE A 17 0.54 2.12 -7.83
N VAL A 18 -0.63 2.49 -8.33
CA VAL A 18 -1.88 2.23 -7.62
C VAL A 18 -2.73 1.24 -8.41
N VAL A 19 -3.20 0.21 -7.70
CA VAL A 19 -4.15 -0.81 -8.19
C VAL A 19 -5.47 -0.59 -7.46
N PHE A 20 -6.55 -0.36 -8.20
CA PHE A 20 -7.87 -0.06 -7.64
C PHE A 20 -9.00 -0.65 -8.47
N VAL A 21 -10.19 -0.78 -7.89
CA VAL A 21 -11.41 -1.15 -8.63
C VAL A 21 -12.00 0.10 -9.27
N ASP A 22 -12.42 0.04 -10.54
CA ASP A 22 -13.03 1.16 -11.27
C ASP A 22 -14.49 1.41 -10.86
N ASP A 23 -14.71 1.58 -9.57
CA ASP A 23 -15.96 1.98 -8.96
C ASP A 23 -15.80 3.30 -8.21
N ASP A 24 -16.87 3.76 -7.55
CA ASP A 24 -16.83 5.03 -6.82
C ASP A 24 -15.90 4.96 -5.61
N TYR A 25 -15.81 3.81 -4.93
CA TYR A 25 -14.91 3.63 -3.79
C TYR A 25 -13.45 3.79 -4.25
N GLY A 26 -13.05 3.04 -5.27
CA GLY A 26 -11.72 3.09 -5.84
C GLY A 26 -11.37 4.47 -6.38
N ARG A 27 -12.20 5.06 -7.24
CA ARG A 27 -11.93 6.39 -7.84
C ARG A 27 -11.81 7.49 -6.78
N ASN A 28 -12.69 7.50 -5.77
CA ASN A 28 -12.61 8.46 -4.68
C ASN A 28 -11.34 8.27 -3.85
N GLY A 29 -10.93 7.02 -3.59
CA GLY A 29 -9.68 6.73 -2.93
C GLY A 29 -8.45 7.21 -3.72
N ILE A 30 -8.42 6.98 -5.03
CA ILE A 30 -7.34 7.48 -5.90
C ILE A 30 -7.28 9.00 -5.89
N SER A 31 -8.43 9.68 -6.01
CA SER A 31 -8.49 11.15 -5.95
C SER A 31 -7.93 11.66 -4.61
N ALA A 32 -8.39 11.10 -3.50
CA ALA A 32 -7.90 11.48 -2.18
C ALA A 32 -6.40 11.18 -1.98
N LEU A 33 -5.87 10.11 -2.57
CA LEU A 33 -4.44 9.82 -2.53
C LEU A 33 -3.64 10.81 -3.37
N HIS A 34 -4.14 11.19 -4.55
CA HIS A 34 -3.52 12.19 -5.41
C HIS A 34 -3.40 13.54 -4.67
N ASP A 35 -4.50 14.02 -4.09
CA ASP A 35 -4.53 15.28 -3.34
C ASP A 35 -3.53 15.32 -2.17
N GLU A 36 -3.33 14.18 -1.50
CA GLU A 36 -2.35 14.07 -0.41
C GLU A 36 -0.91 13.96 -0.91
N LEU A 37 -0.69 13.27 -2.03
CA LEU A 37 0.64 13.16 -2.64
C LEU A 37 1.11 14.50 -3.23
N ASP A 38 0.20 15.32 -3.76
CA ASP A 38 0.50 16.66 -4.30
C ASP A 38 1.02 17.64 -3.24
N LYS A 39 0.72 17.39 -1.95
CA LYS A 39 1.30 18.13 -0.82
C LYS A 39 2.75 17.73 -0.53
N THR A 40 3.25 16.70 -1.20
CA THR A 40 4.57 16.10 -1.00
C THR A 40 5.36 16.09 -2.31
N MET A 41 6.61 15.60 -2.29
CA MET A 41 7.41 15.43 -3.51
C MET A 41 7.22 14.04 -4.16
N SER A 42 6.03 13.46 -4.03
CA SER A 42 5.71 12.11 -4.48
C SER A 42 4.50 12.14 -5.41
N ARG A 43 4.41 11.21 -6.36
CA ARG A 43 3.30 11.15 -7.32
C ARG A 43 2.87 9.73 -7.65
N ILE A 44 1.67 9.61 -8.20
CA ILE A 44 1.24 8.36 -8.83
C ILE A 44 1.84 8.30 -10.25
N SER A 45 2.66 7.28 -10.50
CA SER A 45 3.28 7.02 -11.80
C SER A 45 2.39 6.21 -12.74
N HIS A 46 1.59 5.30 -12.17
CA HIS A 46 0.66 4.45 -12.91
C HIS A 46 -0.62 4.22 -12.10
N ASN A 47 -1.76 4.44 -12.75
CA ASN A 47 -3.09 4.13 -12.25
C ASN A 47 -3.62 2.89 -12.99
N LEU A 48 -3.94 1.85 -12.24
CA LEU A 48 -4.35 0.57 -12.79
C LEU A 48 -5.72 0.19 -12.26
N ALA A 49 -6.71 0.46 -13.10
CA ALA A 49 -8.10 0.21 -12.84
C ALA A 49 -8.45 -1.25 -13.18
N LEU A 50 -8.98 -1.98 -12.19
CA LEU A 50 -9.62 -3.28 -12.35
C LEU A 50 -11.11 -3.07 -12.62
N PRO A 51 -11.75 -3.84 -13.50
CA PRO A 51 -13.19 -3.79 -13.65
C PRO A 51 -13.90 -4.20 -12.35
N VAL A 52 -15.11 -3.68 -12.08
CA VAL A 52 -15.89 -3.96 -10.86
C VAL A 52 -16.03 -5.45 -10.56
N GLN A 53 -16.15 -6.28 -11.60
CA GLN A 53 -16.27 -7.74 -11.47
C GLN A 53 -15.02 -8.45 -12.00
N TYR A 54 -13.84 -8.01 -11.56
CA TYR A 54 -12.58 -8.61 -11.99
C TYR A 54 -12.43 -10.07 -11.57
N ASN A 55 -11.85 -10.85 -12.47
CA ASN A 55 -11.46 -12.24 -12.26
C ASN A 55 -9.93 -12.38 -12.20
N LEU A 56 -9.43 -13.61 -12.03
CA LEU A 56 -7.99 -13.86 -11.90
C LEU A 56 -7.19 -13.49 -13.15
N ASN A 57 -7.78 -13.62 -14.35
CA ASN A 57 -7.11 -13.24 -15.59
C ASN A 57 -6.96 -11.71 -15.68
N ASP A 58 -7.98 -10.95 -15.28
CA ASP A 58 -7.89 -9.48 -15.26
C ASP A 58 -6.75 -9.00 -14.35
N ILE A 59 -6.59 -9.63 -13.18
CA ILE A 59 -5.47 -9.35 -12.26
C ILE A 59 -4.13 -9.74 -12.90
N ALA A 60 -4.05 -10.95 -13.46
CA ALA A 60 -2.82 -11.47 -14.04
C ALA A 60 -2.36 -10.61 -15.24
N ASP A 61 -3.28 -10.21 -16.11
CA ASP A 61 -3.00 -9.35 -17.26
C ASP A 61 -2.56 -7.97 -16.83
N LEU A 62 -3.19 -7.41 -15.79
CA LEU A 62 -2.82 -6.12 -15.22
C LEU A 62 -1.41 -6.17 -14.59
N LEU A 63 -1.12 -7.18 -13.75
CA LEU A 63 0.17 -7.30 -13.08
C LEU A 63 1.31 -7.68 -14.03
N ASN A 64 1.04 -8.48 -15.08
CA ASN A 64 2.04 -8.81 -16.10
C ASN A 64 2.54 -7.59 -16.88
N LYS A 65 1.74 -6.53 -17.00
CA LYS A 65 2.19 -5.26 -17.61
C LYS A 65 3.23 -4.54 -16.75
N LEU A 66 3.24 -4.79 -15.44
CA LEU A 66 4.05 -4.06 -14.45
C LEU A 66 5.32 -4.78 -14.05
N ARG A 67 5.37 -6.10 -14.21
CA ARG A 67 6.47 -6.94 -13.72
C ARG A 67 7.86 -6.51 -14.21
N PHE A 68 7.94 -5.77 -15.32
CA PHE A 68 9.19 -5.29 -15.93
C PHE A 68 9.62 -3.90 -15.45
N LEU A 69 8.82 -3.24 -14.61
CA LEU A 69 9.11 -1.88 -14.15
C LEU A 69 10.24 -1.83 -13.10
N GLY A 70 10.74 -2.95 -12.59
CA GLY A 70 11.83 -2.98 -11.61
C GLY A 70 11.34 -2.65 -10.20
N ARG A 71 12.17 -1.96 -9.38
CA ARG A 71 11.82 -1.65 -7.99
C ARG A 71 10.66 -0.68 -7.90
N ARG A 72 9.54 -1.09 -7.30
CA ARG A 72 8.29 -0.32 -7.28
C ARG A 72 7.55 -0.44 -5.95
N VAL A 73 6.79 0.61 -5.65
CA VAL A 73 5.87 0.68 -4.51
C VAL A 73 4.45 0.56 -5.05
N TYR A 74 3.74 -0.48 -4.65
CA TYR A 74 2.37 -0.75 -5.05
C TYR A 74 1.43 -0.38 -3.92
N ILE A 75 0.34 0.30 -4.24
CA ILE A 75 -0.75 0.60 -3.31
C ILE A 75 -2.00 -0.08 -3.84
N VAL A 76 -2.60 -0.94 -3.04
CA VAL A 76 -3.78 -1.73 -3.39
C VAL A 76 -4.98 -1.18 -2.63
N HIS A 77 -5.88 -0.51 -3.36
CA HIS A 77 -7.10 0.10 -2.84
C HIS A 77 -8.32 -0.51 -3.51
N VAL A 78 -8.83 -1.60 -2.94
CA VAL A 78 -9.95 -2.39 -3.50
C VAL A 78 -10.95 -2.72 -2.39
N ASP A 79 -12.12 -3.23 -2.75
CA ASP A 79 -13.05 -3.80 -1.78
C ASP A 79 -12.46 -5.02 -1.05
N PRO A 80 -12.96 -5.34 0.16
CA PRO A 80 -12.59 -6.54 0.88
C PRO A 80 -12.58 -7.81 0.03
N ASP A 81 -11.40 -8.38 -0.18
CA ASP A 81 -11.20 -9.64 -0.92
C ASP A 81 -10.73 -10.75 0.02
N PRO A 82 -11.63 -11.62 0.52
CA PRO A 82 -11.29 -12.70 1.46
C PRO A 82 -10.32 -13.74 0.88
N ARG A 83 -10.15 -13.76 -0.44
CA ARG A 83 -9.24 -14.66 -1.13
C ARG A 83 -7.88 -14.03 -1.40
N LEU A 84 -7.69 -12.75 -1.09
CA LEU A 84 -6.44 -12.00 -1.33
C LEU A 84 -5.92 -12.22 -2.77
N ARG A 85 -6.81 -12.13 -3.77
CA ARG A 85 -6.51 -12.60 -5.14
C ARG A 85 -5.37 -11.82 -5.76
N ILE A 86 -5.31 -10.51 -5.54
CA ILE A 86 -4.22 -9.65 -6.05
C ILE A 86 -2.87 -10.09 -5.50
N PHE A 87 -2.77 -10.30 -4.19
CA PHE A 87 -1.52 -10.73 -3.54
C PHE A 87 -1.12 -12.16 -3.93
N THR A 88 -2.11 -13.04 -4.09
CA THR A 88 -1.90 -14.42 -4.55
C THR A 88 -1.28 -14.44 -5.95
N VAL A 89 -1.89 -13.72 -6.90
CA VAL A 89 -1.38 -13.64 -8.28
C VAL A 89 -0.02 -12.93 -8.31
N ALA A 90 0.17 -11.85 -7.53
CA ALA A 90 1.46 -11.17 -7.46
C ALA A 90 2.58 -12.09 -6.94
N LYS A 91 2.28 -12.98 -5.99
CA LYS A 91 3.22 -14.01 -5.52
C LYS A 91 3.55 -15.02 -6.62
N GLU A 92 2.54 -15.53 -7.33
CA GLU A 92 2.71 -16.45 -8.46
C GLU A 92 3.54 -15.84 -9.60
N LEU A 93 3.41 -14.54 -9.82
CA LEU A 93 4.21 -13.78 -10.80
C LEU A 93 5.59 -13.35 -10.28
N LEU A 94 6.00 -13.81 -9.08
CA LEU A 94 7.27 -13.47 -8.43
C LEU A 94 7.47 -11.96 -8.20
N MET A 95 6.38 -11.23 -7.96
CA MET A 95 6.39 -9.80 -7.64
C MET A 95 6.39 -9.53 -6.13
N MET A 96 6.22 -10.55 -5.29
CA MET A 96 6.39 -10.49 -3.83
C MET A 96 7.86 -10.73 -3.44
N THR A 97 8.76 -9.91 -3.98
CA THR A 97 10.21 -9.98 -3.72
C THR A 97 10.68 -8.72 -2.99
N SER A 98 11.91 -8.73 -2.45
CA SER A 98 12.51 -7.58 -1.76
C SER A 98 12.63 -6.31 -2.63
N ASN A 99 12.45 -6.43 -3.95
CA ASN A 99 12.45 -5.33 -4.88
C ASN A 99 11.07 -4.65 -5.00
N CYS A 100 10.02 -5.17 -4.38
CA CYS A 100 8.70 -4.56 -4.40
C CYS A 100 8.23 -4.28 -2.98
N VAL A 101 7.59 -3.14 -2.78
CA VAL A 101 6.87 -2.83 -1.55
C VAL A 101 5.39 -2.83 -1.86
N TRP A 102 4.59 -3.52 -1.05
CA TRP A 102 3.16 -3.65 -1.25
C TRP A 102 2.41 -3.07 -0.07
N PHE A 103 1.61 -2.05 -0.33
CA PHE A 103 0.70 -1.46 0.63
C PHE A 103 -0.73 -1.87 0.32
N ALA A 104 -1.49 -2.19 1.35
CA ALA A 104 -2.94 -2.26 1.27
C ALA A 104 -3.55 -1.15 2.13
N THR A 105 -4.69 -0.61 1.70
CA THR A 105 -5.47 0.29 2.57
C THR A 105 -6.24 -0.51 3.61
N ASP A 106 -7.01 0.19 4.43
CA ASP A 106 -7.81 -0.30 5.55
C ASP A 106 -8.70 -1.53 5.26
N TRP A 107 -9.11 -1.77 4.01
CA TRP A 107 -9.87 -2.97 3.60
C TRP A 107 -9.17 -4.29 3.97
N LEU A 108 -7.82 -4.32 4.00
CA LEU A 108 -7.10 -5.54 4.32
C LEU A 108 -7.27 -5.92 5.80
N SER A 109 -7.41 -4.93 6.69
CA SER A 109 -7.70 -5.19 8.11
C SER A 109 -9.07 -5.89 8.25
N THR A 110 -10.10 -5.32 7.62
CA THR A 110 -11.45 -5.91 7.64
C THR A 110 -11.48 -7.31 7.03
N THR A 111 -10.63 -7.54 6.03
CA THR A 111 -10.50 -8.84 5.37
C THR A 111 -9.87 -9.88 6.29
N VAL A 112 -8.75 -9.55 6.93
CA VAL A 112 -8.06 -10.44 7.88
C VAL A 112 -8.95 -10.79 9.07
N ASP A 113 -9.69 -9.80 9.61
CA ASP A 113 -10.62 -10.02 10.73
C ASP A 113 -11.77 -10.98 10.36
N SER A 114 -12.14 -11.04 9.08
CA SER A 114 -13.21 -11.89 8.56
C SER A 114 -12.76 -13.32 8.20
N PHE A 115 -11.49 -13.67 8.39
CA PHE A 115 -10.96 -14.95 7.92
C PHE A 115 -11.54 -16.16 8.65
N SER A 116 -12.18 -17.03 7.87
CA SER A 116 -12.46 -18.40 8.29
C SER A 116 -11.16 -19.19 8.47
N PRO A 117 -11.17 -20.30 9.23
CA PRO A 117 -10.00 -21.17 9.39
C PRO A 117 -9.40 -21.64 8.06
N MET A 118 -10.22 -21.78 7.01
CA MET A 118 -9.80 -22.22 5.68
C MET A 118 -9.01 -21.14 4.91
N ASN A 119 -9.31 -19.87 5.16
CA ASN A 119 -8.69 -18.71 4.48
C ASN A 119 -7.33 -18.33 5.09
N ARG A 120 -6.94 -18.93 6.22
CA ARG A 120 -5.62 -18.68 6.85
C ARG A 120 -4.44 -19.11 5.97
N THR A 121 -4.64 -20.07 5.07
CA THR A 121 -3.61 -20.47 4.10
C THR A 121 -3.22 -19.33 3.14
N SER A 122 -4.18 -18.44 2.83
CA SER A 122 -3.98 -17.25 2.01
C SER A 122 -3.12 -16.18 2.68
N LEU A 123 -2.96 -16.20 4.02
CA LEU A 123 -2.08 -15.25 4.73
C LEU A 123 -0.62 -15.37 4.28
N THR A 124 -0.21 -16.52 3.76
CA THR A 124 1.12 -16.71 3.19
C THR A 124 1.38 -15.85 1.95
N ALA A 125 0.33 -15.27 1.33
CA ALA A 125 0.45 -14.31 0.23
C ALA A 125 0.74 -12.88 0.71
N LEU A 126 0.55 -12.57 2.00
CA LEU A 126 0.78 -11.24 2.56
C LEU A 126 2.20 -11.02 3.07
N GLN A 127 3.10 -11.99 2.89
CA GLN A 127 4.48 -11.83 3.30
C GLN A 127 5.14 -10.67 2.51
N GLY A 128 5.49 -9.59 3.20
CA GLY A 128 5.99 -8.35 2.59
C GLY A 128 4.92 -7.29 2.28
N VAL A 129 3.70 -7.45 2.79
CA VAL A 129 2.59 -6.48 2.66
C VAL A 129 2.41 -5.67 3.95
N THR A 130 2.29 -4.36 3.83
CA THR A 130 2.04 -3.43 4.95
C THR A 130 0.63 -2.84 4.86
N ILE A 131 -0.09 -2.78 5.98
CA ILE A 131 -1.45 -2.21 6.07
C ILE A 131 -1.37 -0.79 6.59
N SER A 132 -1.97 0.18 5.89
CA SER A 132 -2.21 1.52 6.42
C SER A 132 -3.66 1.62 6.86
N ASN A 133 -3.92 1.60 8.17
CA ASN A 133 -5.27 1.84 8.71
C ASN A 133 -5.60 3.34 8.64
N SER A 134 -6.84 3.66 8.25
CA SER A 134 -7.36 5.04 8.17
C SER A 134 -7.83 5.58 9.53
N ALA A 135 -8.00 4.69 10.52
CA ALA A 135 -8.56 5.00 11.83
C ALA A 135 -7.52 5.35 12.92
N GLY A 136 -6.22 5.15 12.64
CA GLY A 136 -5.14 5.47 13.58
C GLY A 136 -4.66 6.91 13.42
N GLN A 137 -4.22 7.54 14.51
CA GLN A 137 -3.41 8.76 14.39
C GLN A 137 -2.19 8.46 13.52
N PRO A 138 -1.70 9.39 12.67
CA PRO A 138 -0.55 9.15 11.79
C PRO A 138 0.66 8.54 12.50
N TYR A 139 0.84 8.87 13.78
CA TYR A 139 1.82 8.30 14.70
C TYR A 139 1.68 6.78 14.91
N ASP A 140 0.47 6.27 15.13
CA ASP A 140 0.23 4.85 15.39
C ASP A 140 0.46 4.03 14.12
N VAL A 141 -0.06 4.55 12.99
CA VAL A 141 0.12 3.91 11.67
C VAL A 141 1.60 3.81 11.33
N PHE A 142 2.34 4.88 11.60
CA PHE A 142 3.78 4.94 11.37
C PHE A 142 4.56 3.93 12.21
N ASN A 143 4.29 3.86 13.52
CA ASN A 143 4.97 2.92 14.41
C ASN A 143 4.62 1.46 14.12
N GLU A 144 3.38 1.16 13.72
CA GLU A 144 3.01 -0.19 13.29
C GLU A 144 3.66 -0.55 11.95
N ALA A 145 3.73 0.39 10.99
CA ALA A 145 4.42 0.16 9.72
C ALA A 145 5.92 -0.15 9.91
N LEU A 146 6.58 0.53 10.87
CA LEU A 146 7.98 0.28 11.21
C LEU A 146 8.24 -1.14 11.71
N LYS A 147 7.28 -1.80 12.35
CA LYS A 147 7.44 -3.20 12.80
C LYS A 147 7.43 -4.20 11.65
N LEU A 148 6.93 -3.80 10.49
CA LEU A 148 6.70 -4.68 9.34
C LEU A 148 7.80 -4.56 8.27
N VAL A 149 8.65 -3.53 8.35
CA VAL A 149 9.81 -3.41 7.47
C VAL A 149 10.96 -4.31 7.94
N PRO A 150 11.65 -5.02 7.04
CA PRO A 150 12.71 -5.95 7.41
C PRO A 150 14.04 -5.27 7.78
N TYR A 151 14.06 -3.96 8.00
CA TYR A 151 15.26 -3.16 8.31
C TYR A 151 14.92 -1.98 9.23
N ASP A 152 15.88 -1.59 10.06
CA ASP A 152 15.77 -0.42 10.95
C ASP A 152 15.71 0.87 10.13
N VAL A 153 14.72 1.71 10.43
CA VAL A 153 14.56 3.01 9.78
C VAL A 153 14.79 4.10 10.82
N PRO A 154 15.91 4.85 10.78
CA PRO A 154 16.14 5.95 11.70
C PRO A 154 15.21 7.13 11.39
N TYR A 155 14.48 7.60 12.38
CA TYR A 155 13.55 8.73 12.25
C TYR A 155 13.57 9.63 13.48
N ARG A 156 13.08 10.85 13.29
CA ARG A 156 12.75 11.76 14.37
C ARG A 156 11.40 12.40 14.09
N PHE A 157 10.62 12.63 15.13
CA PHE A 157 9.39 13.40 15.00
C PHE A 157 9.68 14.90 15.04
N GLU A 158 9.14 15.63 14.07
CA GLU A 158 9.10 17.09 14.09
C GLU A 158 7.72 17.56 14.56
N PRO A 159 7.65 18.52 15.51
CA PRO A 159 6.39 19.10 15.92
C PRO A 159 5.79 19.92 14.78
N SER A 160 4.66 19.46 14.24
CA SER A 160 3.80 20.23 13.33
C SER A 160 2.86 21.12 14.17
N GLY A 161 2.59 22.34 13.70
CA GLY A 161 1.71 23.29 14.38
C GLY A 161 0.24 22.89 14.46
N GLU A 162 -0.16 21.78 13.83
CA GLU A 162 -1.45 21.13 14.00
C GLU A 162 -1.28 19.71 14.57
N ALA A 163 -2.31 19.24 15.28
CA ALA A 163 -2.29 18.04 16.10
C ALA A 163 -1.64 16.82 15.40
N SER A 164 -0.69 16.22 16.11
CA SER A 164 0.14 15.04 15.80
C SER A 164 1.50 15.34 15.13
N PRO A 165 2.64 14.97 15.79
CA PRO A 165 3.98 15.13 15.22
C PRO A 165 4.15 14.32 13.94
N ILE A 166 4.86 14.88 12.97
CA ILE A 166 5.16 14.21 11.70
C ILE A 166 6.50 13.48 11.79
N PRO A 167 6.56 12.19 11.42
CA PRO A 167 7.83 11.48 11.34
C PRO A 167 8.65 12.00 10.17
N VAL A 168 9.91 12.33 10.43
CA VAL A 168 10.89 12.75 9.44
C VAL A 168 12.03 11.74 9.46
N GLN A 169 12.37 11.21 8.29
CA GLN A 169 13.49 10.29 8.16
C GLN A 169 14.78 11.04 8.45
N LEU A 170 15.59 10.54 9.38
CA LEU A 170 16.93 11.06 9.56
C LEU A 170 17.74 10.54 8.36
N PHE A 171 18.04 11.42 7.41
CA PHE A 171 18.75 11.10 6.19
C PHE A 171 19.89 10.11 6.47
N ASN A 172 19.83 8.92 5.88
CA ASN A 172 21.03 8.16 5.60
C ASN A 172 21.54 8.69 4.25
N PRO A 173 22.68 9.41 4.18
CA PRO A 173 23.23 9.80 2.91
C PRO A 173 23.75 8.54 2.22
N ILE A 174 22.93 8.03 1.29
CA ILE A 174 23.22 7.09 0.19
C ILE A 174 23.86 5.75 0.60
#